data_AF-A0A139AKS5-F1
#
_entry.id   AF-A0A139AKS5-F1
#
_cell.length_a   1.000
_cell.length_b   1.000
_cell.length_c   1.000
_cell.angle_alpha   90.00
_cell.angle_beta   90.00
_cell.angle_gamma   90.00
#
_symmetry.space_group_name_H-M   'P 1'
#
loop_
_entity.id
_entity.type
_entity.pdbx_description
1 polymer ?
#
loop_
_entity_poly.entity_id
_entity_poly.type
_entity_poly.pdbx_seq_one_letter_code
_entity_poly.pdbx_strand_id
1 'polypeptide(L)'
;MFLTFAASSLKLLPASEDHQIGDSPGQDLIENIDFTEVGAVERIRAVQVISKDRPGDDTKHILAELYGVSISMINAWITLPDLPSPDKKLSANINTKRTTAQDLCAKGISAKLVSKAYAVTEKTVYNWLKPPPLKPREEWGKRGQKPKLTKELQREVFDWMVGDTQQRQFDAVQMVQERHGIVITQQTVSNILKRFRHVEVDPARLASVTHLNFSIPGAI
;
A
#
# COMPACT_ATOMS: atom_id res chain seq x y z
N MET A 1 13.14 -31.17 41.39
CA MET A 1 12.73 -29.81 41.82
C MET A 1 11.45 -29.47 41.10
N PHE A 2 10.33 -29.53 41.81
CA PHE A 2 9.00 -29.12 41.34
C PHE A 2 8.59 -27.86 42.11
N LEU A 3 7.92 -26.96 41.39
CA LEU A 3 7.32 -25.72 41.88
C LEU A 3 6.20 -25.99 42.89
N THR A 4 6.08 -25.13 43.91
CA THR A 4 4.81 -24.92 44.63
C THR A 4 4.60 -23.45 44.94
N PHE A 5 3.45 -22.97 44.45
CA PHE A 5 2.76 -21.73 44.78
C PHE A 5 2.11 -21.88 46.15
N ALA A 6 2.15 -20.86 47.01
CA ALA A 6 1.27 -20.77 48.17
C ALA A 6 0.84 -19.32 48.38
N ALA A 7 -0.47 -19.11 48.26
CA ALA A 7 -1.18 -17.90 48.63
C ALA A 7 -1.08 -17.64 50.14
N SER A 8 -1.14 -16.38 50.54
CA SER A 8 -1.38 -16.01 51.93
C SER A 8 -2.42 -14.90 51.99
N SER A 9 -3.59 -15.29 52.50
CA SER A 9 -4.71 -14.48 52.93
C SER A 9 -4.37 -13.62 54.15
N LEU A 10 -4.67 -12.33 54.11
CA LEU A 10 -4.89 -11.42 55.24
C LEU A 10 -5.78 -10.29 54.68
N LYS A 11 -6.79 -9.72 55.33
CA LYS A 11 -7.51 -9.93 56.60
C LYS A 11 -8.79 -9.09 56.43
N LEU A 12 -9.88 -9.53 57.02
CA LEU A 12 -11.17 -8.85 57.05
C LEU A 12 -11.23 -7.81 58.19
N LEU A 13 -11.99 -6.73 57.93
CA LEU A 13 -12.68 -5.76 58.82
C LEU A 13 -11.98 -4.41 59.13
N PRO A 14 -12.74 -3.33 59.45
CA PRO A 14 -14.16 -3.03 59.20
C PRO A 14 -14.40 -1.64 58.56
N ALA A 15 -15.67 -1.38 58.25
CA ALA A 15 -16.22 -0.15 57.70
C ALA A 15 -15.88 1.11 58.51
N SER A 16 -15.56 2.19 57.80
CA SER A 16 -15.62 3.58 58.28
C SER A 16 -16.22 4.47 57.19
N GLU A 17 -17.46 4.85 57.44
CA GLU A 17 -18.06 6.18 57.26
C GLU A 17 -17.67 7.02 56.02
N ASP A 18 -18.62 7.07 55.09
CA ASP A 18 -19.10 8.25 54.36
C ASP A 18 -18.16 9.45 54.28
N HIS A 19 -17.45 9.56 53.15
CA HIS A 19 -17.11 10.85 52.56
C HIS A 19 -17.73 10.92 51.17
N GLN A 20 -18.81 11.71 51.07
CA GLN A 20 -19.31 12.20 49.79
C GLN A 20 -18.22 13.02 49.12
N ILE A 21 -17.60 12.46 48.07
CA ILE A 21 -16.85 13.22 47.08
C ILE A 21 -17.63 13.10 45.79
N GLY A 22 -18.07 14.25 45.31
CA GLY A 22 -19.15 14.43 44.35
C GLY A 22 -18.99 13.68 43.03
N ASP A 23 -20.16 13.45 42.44
CA ASP A 23 -20.38 12.98 41.08
C ASP A 23 -19.38 13.63 40.11
N SER A 24 -18.37 12.85 39.71
CA SER A 24 -17.49 13.18 38.60
C SER A 24 -18.08 12.52 37.34
N PRO A 25 -18.64 13.28 36.39
CA PRO A 25 -19.41 12.74 35.26
C PRO A 25 -18.50 12.18 34.15
N GLY A 26 -17.48 11.39 34.50
CA GLY A 26 -16.42 10.99 33.58
C GLY A 26 -15.91 9.55 33.68
N GLN A 27 -16.37 8.74 34.64
CA GLN A 27 -15.91 7.34 34.75
C GLN A 27 -16.66 6.38 33.81
N ASP A 28 -17.88 6.70 33.40
CA ASP A 28 -18.73 5.77 32.64
C ASP A 28 -18.34 5.59 31.15
N LEU A 29 -17.36 6.35 30.65
CA LEU A 29 -16.94 6.29 29.24
C LEU A 29 -15.77 5.34 28.96
N ILE A 30 -15.13 4.79 30.00
CA ILE A 30 -13.89 3.99 29.86
C ILE A 30 -14.13 2.49 30.13
N GLU A 31 -15.22 2.10 30.79
CA GLU A 31 -15.38 0.73 31.29
C GLU A 31 -15.72 -0.35 30.25
N ASN A 32 -15.91 -0.03 28.97
CA ASN A 32 -16.36 -1.03 27.98
C ASN A 32 -15.55 -1.09 26.68
N ILE A 33 -14.31 -0.60 26.65
CA ILE A 33 -13.46 -0.74 25.47
C ILE A 33 -12.43 -1.86 25.73
N ASP A 34 -12.68 -3.02 25.12
CA ASP A 34 -11.70 -4.10 25.06
C ASP A 34 -10.54 -3.68 24.12
N PHE A 35 -9.50 -3.09 24.71
CA PHE A 35 -8.34 -2.59 23.98
C PHE A 35 -7.32 -3.68 23.60
N THR A 36 -7.61 -4.97 23.84
CA THR A 36 -6.71 -6.06 23.46
C THR A 36 -6.57 -6.22 21.94
N GLU A 37 -7.58 -5.82 21.17
CA GLU A 37 -7.54 -5.82 19.69
C GLU A 37 -7.10 -4.50 19.06
N VAL A 38 -6.97 -3.43 19.85
CA VAL A 38 -6.63 -2.11 19.33
C VAL A 38 -5.13 -2.02 19.05
N GLY A 39 -4.81 -1.77 17.77
CA GLY A 39 -3.44 -1.66 17.28
C GLY A 39 -2.62 -0.64 18.07
N ALA A 40 -1.30 -0.81 18.07
CA ALA A 40 -0.39 0.09 18.80
C ALA A 40 -0.51 1.55 18.33
N VAL A 41 -0.91 1.76 17.08
CA VAL A 41 -1.07 3.08 16.46
C VAL A 41 -2.29 3.81 17.03
N GLU A 42 -3.40 3.11 17.18
CA GLU A 42 -4.65 3.64 17.71
C GLU A 42 -4.51 4.01 19.19
N ARG A 43 -3.76 3.23 19.97
CA ARG A 43 -3.44 3.56 21.37
C ARG A 43 -2.58 4.82 21.50
N ILE A 44 -1.53 4.95 20.68
CA ILE A 44 -0.70 6.16 20.65
C ILE A 44 -1.54 7.37 20.28
N ARG A 45 -2.42 7.26 19.27
CA ARG A 45 -3.32 8.36 18.89
C ARG A 45 -4.27 8.73 20.03
N ALA A 46 -4.90 7.75 20.68
CA ALA A 46 -5.81 8.02 21.80
C ALA A 46 -5.10 8.79 22.91
N VAL A 47 -3.88 8.38 23.27
CA VAL A 47 -3.04 9.08 24.25
C VAL A 47 -2.70 10.51 23.80
N GLN A 48 -2.34 10.72 22.53
CA GLN A 48 -2.04 12.04 21.99
C GLN A 48 -3.25 12.97 22.01
N VAL A 49 -4.44 12.46 21.67
CA VAL A 49 -5.69 13.25 21.69
C VAL A 49 -6.07 13.60 23.13
N ILE A 50 -6.10 12.62 24.04
CA ILE A 50 -6.48 12.82 25.44
C ILE A 50 -5.51 13.78 26.14
N SER A 51 -4.19 13.65 25.89
CA SER A 51 -3.19 14.54 26.48
C SER A 51 -3.23 15.97 25.93
N LYS A 52 -3.74 16.19 24.72
CA LYS A 52 -3.95 17.54 24.16
C LYS A 52 -5.17 18.22 24.78
N ASP A 53 -6.23 17.46 25.01
CA ASP A 53 -7.47 17.98 25.60
C ASP A 53 -7.37 18.19 27.11
N ARG A 54 -6.54 17.40 27.81
CA ARG A 54 -6.29 17.52 29.26
C ARG A 54 -4.80 17.42 29.58
N PRO A 55 -4.07 18.54 29.56
CA PRO A 55 -2.67 18.55 29.97
C PRO A 55 -2.57 18.48 31.50
N GLY A 56 -2.23 17.30 32.04
CA GLY A 56 -2.00 17.10 33.46
C GLY A 56 -1.21 15.83 33.75
N ASP A 57 -0.42 15.82 34.83
CA ASP A 57 0.35 14.63 35.21
C ASP A 57 -0.56 13.48 35.62
N ASP A 58 -1.69 13.77 36.25
CA ASP A 58 -2.71 12.77 36.61
C ASP A 58 -3.26 12.04 35.38
N THR A 59 -3.42 12.75 34.26
CA THR A 59 -3.86 12.16 32.99
C THR A 59 -2.84 11.14 32.46
N LYS A 60 -1.54 11.37 32.65
CA LYS A 60 -0.50 10.43 32.22
C LYS A 60 -0.51 9.16 33.07
N HIS A 61 -0.77 9.28 34.37
CA HIS A 61 -0.90 8.14 35.27
C HIS A 61 -2.11 7.27 34.91
N ILE A 62 -3.27 7.89 34.66
CA ILE A 62 -4.49 7.19 34.23
C ILE A 62 -4.25 6.46 32.91
N LEU A 63 -3.59 7.10 31.93
CA LEU A 63 -3.29 6.46 30.64
C LEU A 63 -2.27 5.32 30.78
N ALA A 64 -1.27 5.47 31.67
CA ALA A 64 -0.29 4.43 31.96
C ALA A 64 -0.96 3.18 32.54
N GLU A 65 -1.89 3.36 33.48
CA GLU A 65 -2.69 2.29 34.09
C GLU A 65 -3.64 1.65 33.06
N LEU A 66 -4.40 2.46 32.33
CA LEU A 66 -5.37 2.00 31.34
C LEU A 66 -4.74 1.15 30.23
N TYR A 67 -3.54 1.53 29.76
CA TYR A 67 -2.84 0.80 28.69
C TYR A 67 -1.83 -0.22 29.20
N GLY A 68 -1.64 -0.35 30.52
CA GLY A 68 -0.65 -1.24 31.12
C GLY A 68 0.78 -0.93 30.68
N VAL A 69 1.12 0.35 30.52
CA VAL A 69 2.44 0.84 30.06
C VAL A 69 3.06 1.79 31.08
N SER A 70 4.37 2.00 31.02
CA SER A 70 5.03 2.95 31.91
C SER A 70 4.70 4.40 31.54
N ILE A 71 4.74 5.29 32.54
CA ILE A 71 4.59 6.75 32.33
C ILE A 71 5.65 7.29 31.35
N SER A 72 6.87 6.72 31.36
CA SER A 72 7.91 7.06 30.39
C SER A 72 7.50 6.76 28.94
N MET A 73 6.70 5.71 28.73
CA MET A 73 6.18 5.33 27.42
C MET A 73 5.05 6.27 26.98
N ILE A 74 4.18 6.68 27.91
CA ILE A 74 3.16 7.72 27.67
C ILE A 74 3.83 9.06 27.28
N ASN A 75 4.85 9.49 28.02
CA ASN A 75 5.60 10.71 27.69
C ASN A 75 6.25 10.61 26.30
N ALA A 76 6.83 9.46 25.95
CA ALA A 76 7.38 9.25 24.61
C ALA A 76 6.29 9.38 23.53
N TRP A 77 5.10 8.81 23.74
CA TRP A 77 3.97 8.90 22.81
C TRP A 77 3.44 10.33 22.63
N ILE A 78 3.38 11.12 23.70
CA ILE A 78 2.99 12.54 23.64
C ILE A 78 4.00 13.35 22.80
N THR A 79 5.29 13.02 22.90
CA THR A 79 6.35 13.71 22.14
C THR A 79 6.48 13.28 20.67
N LEU A 80 5.78 12.21 20.25
CA LEU A 80 5.81 11.79 18.86
C LEU A 80 5.08 12.82 17.97
N PRO A 81 5.58 13.07 16.74
CA PRO A 81 4.85 13.89 15.78
C PRO A 81 3.47 13.28 15.50
N ASP A 82 2.48 14.14 15.24
CA ASP A 82 1.09 13.73 15.02
C ASP A 82 1.01 12.61 13.98
N LEU A 83 0.47 11.47 14.39
CA LEU A 83 0.29 10.33 13.50
C LEU A 83 -0.78 10.68 12.45
N PRO A 84 -0.49 10.51 11.14
CA PRO A 84 -1.42 10.87 10.08
C PRO A 84 -2.74 10.11 10.22
N SER A 85 -3.87 10.83 10.13
CA SER A 85 -5.25 10.30 10.20
C SER A 85 -5.42 9.02 9.36
N PRO A 86 -6.10 7.97 9.87
CA PRO A 86 -6.22 6.70 9.15
C PRO A 86 -7.16 6.82 7.94
N ASP A 87 -8.04 7.83 7.95
CA ASP A 87 -9.02 8.10 6.88
C ASP A 87 -8.40 8.76 5.67
N LYS A 88 -7.24 9.40 5.84
CA LYS A 88 -6.40 9.72 4.70
C LYS A 88 -5.69 8.42 4.35
N LYS A 89 -6.21 7.71 3.35
CA LYS A 89 -5.47 6.70 2.58
C LYS A 89 -4.17 7.34 2.11
N LEU A 90 -3.17 7.34 2.99
CA LEU A 90 -1.87 7.91 2.76
C LEU A 90 -1.17 6.89 1.86
N SER A 91 -1.38 7.07 0.56
CA SER A 91 -0.34 6.94 -0.44
C SER A 91 0.83 7.89 -0.14
N ALA A 92 1.19 8.09 1.13
CA ALA A 92 2.48 8.65 1.50
C ALA A 92 3.48 7.77 0.81
N ASN A 93 4.14 8.41 -0.15
CA ASN A 93 5.17 7.85 -0.98
C ASN A 93 6.09 7.00 -0.08
N ILE A 94 6.44 5.80 -0.54
CA ILE A 94 7.32 4.89 0.20
C ILE A 94 8.60 5.63 0.66
N ASN A 95 9.03 6.63 -0.12
CA ASN A 95 10.15 7.51 0.23
C ASN A 95 9.88 8.36 1.48
N THR A 96 8.68 8.91 1.65
CA THR A 96 8.31 9.69 2.85
C THR A 96 8.31 8.81 4.09
N LYS A 97 7.71 7.61 4.01
CA LYS A 97 7.71 6.64 5.13
C LYS A 97 9.14 6.22 5.51
N ARG A 98 10.00 6.05 4.50
CA ARG A 98 11.41 5.72 4.69
C ARG A 98 12.17 6.84 5.41
N THR A 99 12.03 8.09 4.98
CA THR A 99 12.71 9.24 5.61
C THR A 99 12.27 9.40 7.06
N THR A 100 10.96 9.35 7.33
CA THR A 100 10.45 9.47 8.71
C THR A 100 10.90 8.30 9.59
N ALA A 101 10.97 7.08 9.05
CA ALA A 101 11.49 5.93 9.80
C ALA A 101 12.99 6.08 10.13
N GLN A 102 13.78 6.68 9.24
CA GLN A 102 15.18 6.98 9.51
C GLN A 102 15.33 8.02 10.63
N ASP A 103 14.52 9.09 10.60
CA ASP A 103 14.53 10.13 11.64
C ASP A 103 14.13 9.60 13.01
N LEU A 104 13.11 8.74 13.08
CA LEU A 104 12.67 8.12 14.33
C LEU A 104 13.74 7.19 14.93
N CYS A 105 14.41 6.40 14.09
CA CYS A 105 15.51 5.55 14.53
C CYS A 105 16.74 6.37 14.95
N ALA A 106 17.02 7.51 14.29
CA ALA A 106 18.08 8.43 14.70
C ALA A 106 17.80 9.06 16.09
N LYS A 107 16.53 9.20 16.45
CA LYS A 107 16.08 9.61 17.80
C LYS A 107 16.06 8.47 18.83
N GLY A 108 16.59 7.30 18.49
CA GLY A 108 16.69 6.15 19.40
C GLY A 108 15.45 5.27 19.50
N ILE A 109 14.43 5.48 18.64
CA ILE A 109 13.25 4.62 18.61
C ILE A 109 13.60 3.28 17.97
N SER A 110 13.22 2.19 18.62
CA SER A 110 13.52 0.85 18.12
C SER A 110 12.80 0.54 16.79
N ALA A 111 13.48 -0.18 15.90
CA ALA A 111 12.92 -0.61 14.62
C ALA A 111 11.62 -1.43 14.76
N LYS A 112 11.47 -2.14 15.89
CA LYS A 112 10.26 -2.91 16.26
C LYS A 112 9.04 -2.01 16.55
N LEU A 113 9.25 -0.81 17.09
CA LEU A 113 8.16 0.14 17.30
C LEU A 113 7.79 0.83 15.98
N VAL A 114 8.80 1.18 15.18
CA VAL A 114 8.60 1.75 13.83
C VAL A 114 7.85 0.78 12.92
N SER A 115 8.17 -0.52 12.96
CA SER A 115 7.51 -1.54 12.13
C SER A 115 6.00 -1.63 12.44
N LYS A 116 5.64 -1.63 13.73
CA LYS A 116 4.25 -1.57 14.18
C LYS A 116 3.56 -0.27 13.78
N ALA A 117 4.25 0.87 13.92
CA ALA A 117 3.68 2.19 13.61
C ALA A 117 3.33 2.35 12.13
N TYR A 118 4.13 1.78 11.22
CA TYR A 118 3.92 1.88 9.78
C TYR A 118 3.27 0.65 9.15
N ALA A 119 2.87 -0.34 9.96
CA ALA A 119 2.35 -1.64 9.50
C ALA A 119 3.25 -2.32 8.44
N VAL A 120 4.56 -2.32 8.67
CA VAL A 120 5.56 -2.97 7.82
C VAL A 120 6.33 -4.04 8.60
N THR A 121 7.01 -4.94 7.90
CA THR A 121 7.88 -5.92 8.58
C THR A 121 9.12 -5.23 9.15
N GLU A 122 9.65 -5.71 10.28
CA GLU A 122 10.91 -5.21 10.85
C GLU A 122 12.05 -5.24 9.84
N LYS A 123 12.10 -6.30 9.01
CA LYS A 123 13.06 -6.42 7.89
C LYS A 123 12.99 -5.24 6.92
N THR A 124 11.81 -4.71 6.65
CA THR A 124 11.62 -3.53 5.79
C THR A 124 12.22 -2.28 6.43
N VAL A 125 12.02 -2.11 7.75
CA VAL A 125 12.65 -1.01 8.50
C VAL A 125 14.18 -1.13 8.47
N TYR A 126 14.73 -2.32 8.70
CA TYR A 126 16.17 -2.54 8.58
C TYR A 126 16.70 -2.24 7.17
N ASN A 127 15.97 -2.62 6.11
CA ASN A 127 16.31 -2.27 4.73
C ASN A 127 16.25 -0.76 4.45
N TRP A 128 15.40 -0.02 5.17
CA TRP A 128 15.36 1.44 5.08
C TRP A 128 16.56 2.10 5.77
N LEU A 129 16.95 1.61 6.94
CA LEU A 129 18.05 2.12 7.75
C LEU A 129 19.42 1.79 7.16
N LYS A 130 19.58 0.53 6.74
CA LYS A 130 20.81 0.02 6.12
C LYS A 130 20.41 -0.62 4.80
N PRO A 131 20.17 0.19 3.75
CA PRO A 131 19.89 -0.37 2.44
C PRO A 131 21.03 -1.31 2.08
N PRO A 132 20.72 -2.51 1.53
CA PRO A 132 21.78 -3.34 0.99
C PRO A 132 22.58 -2.49 -0.01
N PRO A 133 23.91 -2.70 -0.11
CA PRO A 133 24.70 -2.01 -1.12
C PRO A 133 23.95 -2.20 -2.44
N LEU A 134 23.71 -1.07 -3.13
CA LEU A 134 23.13 -1.10 -4.46
C LEU A 134 24.11 -1.88 -5.32
N LYS A 135 23.94 -3.21 -5.37
CA LYS A 135 24.49 -3.98 -6.47
C LYS A 135 23.99 -3.23 -7.70
N PRO A 136 24.86 -2.84 -8.66
CA PRO A 136 24.41 -2.37 -9.95
C PRO A 136 23.29 -3.31 -10.32
N ARG A 137 22.08 -2.78 -10.51
CA ARG A 137 20.91 -3.59 -10.79
C ARG A 137 21.29 -4.32 -12.06
N GLU A 138 21.82 -5.53 -11.94
CA GLU A 138 22.12 -6.43 -13.06
C GLU A 138 20.85 -6.34 -13.85
N GLU A 139 20.96 -5.76 -15.05
CA GLU A 139 19.85 -5.46 -15.92
C GLU A 139 18.94 -6.66 -15.81
N TRP A 140 17.78 -6.52 -15.16
CA TRP A 140 16.96 -7.67 -14.81
C TRP A 140 16.71 -8.39 -16.12
N GLY A 141 17.47 -9.45 -16.37
CA GLY A 141 17.67 -9.99 -17.71
C GLY A 141 16.29 -10.33 -18.19
N LYS A 142 15.82 -9.55 -19.18
CA LYS A 142 14.45 -9.49 -19.71
C LYS A 142 13.58 -10.59 -19.12
N ARG A 143 13.03 -10.39 -17.92
CA ARG A 143 12.18 -11.39 -17.27
C ARG A 143 10.87 -11.43 -18.04
N GLY A 144 10.85 -12.26 -19.07
CA GLY A 144 9.77 -12.41 -20.01
C GLY A 144 10.25 -13.22 -21.20
N GLN A 145 9.42 -14.15 -21.67
CA GLN A 145 9.72 -14.80 -22.94
C GLN A 145 9.91 -13.72 -24.01
N LYS A 146 10.92 -13.91 -24.87
CA LYS A 146 11.09 -13.09 -26.06
C LYS A 146 9.76 -13.14 -26.84
N PRO A 147 9.22 -11.99 -27.27
CA PRO A 147 8.00 -11.98 -28.08
C PRO A 147 8.17 -12.90 -29.28
N LYS A 148 7.16 -13.71 -29.59
CA LYS A 148 7.18 -14.61 -30.77
C LYS A 148 7.32 -13.85 -32.09
N LEU A 149 6.81 -12.61 -32.16
CA LEU A 149 6.92 -11.74 -33.33
C LEU A 149 7.86 -10.57 -33.05
N THR A 150 8.68 -10.21 -34.04
CA THR A 150 9.45 -8.97 -34.06
C THR A 150 8.52 -7.75 -34.09
N LYS A 151 9.03 -6.58 -33.70
CA LYS A 151 8.21 -5.34 -33.71
C LYS A 151 7.76 -4.95 -35.12
N GLU A 152 8.61 -5.15 -36.11
CA GLU A 152 8.32 -4.89 -37.53
C GLU A 152 7.14 -5.74 -38.01
N LEU A 153 7.18 -7.05 -37.72
CA LEU A 153 6.10 -7.95 -38.10
C LEU A 153 4.78 -7.64 -37.38
N GLN A 154 4.86 -7.23 -36.10
CA GLN A 154 3.66 -6.77 -35.40
C GLN A 154 3.05 -5.51 -36.05
N ARG A 155 3.88 -4.61 -36.60
CA ARG A 155 3.41 -3.44 -37.34
C ARG A 155 2.81 -3.83 -38.69
N GLU A 156 3.42 -4.75 -39.43
CA GLU A 156 2.86 -5.27 -40.67
C GLU A 156 1.47 -5.89 -40.46
N VAL A 157 1.29 -6.71 -39.42
CA VAL A 157 -0.01 -7.29 -39.06
C VAL A 157 -1.04 -6.21 -38.74
N PHE A 158 -0.63 -5.15 -38.03
CA PHE A 158 -1.49 -4.02 -37.72
C PHE A 158 -1.90 -3.24 -38.98
N ASP A 159 -0.93 -2.85 -39.80
CA ASP A 159 -1.17 -2.06 -41.02
C ASP A 159 -2.03 -2.85 -42.01
N TRP A 160 -1.82 -4.17 -42.12
CA TRP A 160 -2.65 -5.05 -42.95
C TRP A 160 -4.11 -5.07 -42.48
N MET A 161 -4.35 -5.36 -41.19
CA MET A 161 -5.69 -5.40 -40.57
C MET A 161 -6.43 -4.06 -40.63
N VAL A 162 -5.72 -2.93 -40.57
CA VAL A 162 -6.32 -1.60 -40.63
C VAL A 162 -6.61 -1.18 -42.08
N GLY A 163 -5.89 -1.74 -43.06
CA GLY A 163 -6.08 -1.46 -44.47
C GLY A 163 -7.41 -1.94 -45.05
N ASP A 164 -8.03 -2.96 -44.45
CA ASP A 164 -9.35 -3.47 -44.87
C ASP A 164 -10.21 -3.90 -43.68
N THR A 165 -11.33 -3.21 -43.50
CA THR A 165 -12.29 -3.46 -42.41
C THR A 165 -12.99 -4.81 -42.46
N GLN A 166 -12.98 -5.50 -43.60
CA GLN A 166 -13.57 -6.84 -43.72
C GLN A 166 -12.67 -7.95 -43.19
N GLN A 167 -11.38 -7.66 -42.96
CA GLN A 167 -10.43 -8.64 -42.47
C GLN A 167 -10.70 -9.01 -41.02
N ARG A 168 -10.79 -10.31 -40.75
CA ARG A 168 -10.95 -10.86 -39.41
C ARG A 168 -9.59 -11.19 -38.82
N GLN A 169 -9.52 -11.26 -37.49
CA GLN A 169 -8.29 -11.66 -36.79
C GLN A 169 -7.82 -13.07 -37.18
N PHE A 170 -8.74 -13.94 -37.61
CA PHE A 170 -8.41 -15.26 -38.16
C PHE A 170 -7.60 -15.14 -39.46
N ASP A 171 -7.98 -14.24 -40.35
CA ASP A 171 -7.31 -14.04 -41.64
C ASP A 171 -5.88 -13.51 -41.43
N ALA A 172 -5.68 -12.66 -40.43
CA ALA A 172 -4.35 -12.21 -40.04
C ALA A 172 -3.46 -13.34 -39.49
N VAL A 173 -4.04 -14.32 -38.78
CA VAL A 173 -3.28 -15.51 -38.33
C VAL A 173 -2.84 -16.32 -39.54
N GLN A 174 -3.74 -16.55 -40.50
CA GLN A 174 -3.44 -17.27 -41.73
C GLN A 174 -2.38 -16.54 -42.57
N MET A 175 -2.52 -15.23 -42.74
CA MET A 175 -1.55 -14.39 -43.45
C MET A 175 -0.14 -14.50 -42.85
N VAL A 176 -0.01 -14.44 -41.52
CA VAL A 176 1.30 -14.56 -40.85
C VAL A 176 1.90 -15.95 -41.02
N GLN A 177 1.07 -17.00 -40.97
CA GLN A 177 1.51 -18.37 -41.18
C GLN A 177 1.95 -18.59 -42.64
N GLU A 178 1.20 -18.09 -43.62
CA GLU A 178 1.50 -18.24 -45.05
C GLU A 178 2.75 -17.46 -45.47
N ARG A 179 2.90 -16.21 -45.01
CA ARG A 179 4.01 -15.35 -45.42
C ARG A 179 5.31 -15.58 -44.65
N HIS A 180 5.23 -15.88 -43.36
CA HIS A 180 6.40 -15.95 -42.48
C HIS A 180 6.63 -17.34 -41.87
N GLY A 181 5.71 -18.29 -42.05
CA GLY A 181 5.80 -19.63 -41.44
C GLY A 181 5.65 -19.63 -39.93
N ILE A 182 5.17 -18.53 -39.32
CA ILE A 182 5.04 -18.37 -37.87
C ILE A 182 3.61 -18.64 -37.44
N VAL A 183 3.43 -19.61 -36.54
CA VAL A 183 2.10 -19.90 -35.96
C VAL A 183 1.83 -18.96 -34.79
N ILE A 184 0.80 -18.14 -34.94
CA ILE A 184 0.33 -17.18 -33.92
C ILE A 184 -1.12 -17.47 -33.55
N THR A 185 -1.58 -16.94 -32.41
CA THR A 185 -2.98 -17.07 -31.97
C THR A 185 -3.77 -15.80 -32.28
N GLN A 186 -5.10 -15.90 -32.40
CA GLN A 186 -5.97 -14.72 -32.52
C GLN A 186 -5.80 -13.76 -31.33
N GLN A 187 -5.54 -14.29 -30.13
CA GLN A 187 -5.22 -13.46 -28.96
C GLN A 187 -3.92 -12.66 -29.15
N THR A 188 -2.94 -13.19 -29.86
CA THR A 188 -1.71 -12.46 -30.20
C THR A 188 -2.04 -11.29 -31.13
N VAL A 189 -2.88 -11.51 -32.15
CA VAL A 189 -3.37 -10.45 -33.05
C VAL A 189 -4.15 -9.39 -32.27
N SER A 190 -5.09 -9.78 -31.41
CA SER A 190 -5.84 -8.86 -30.54
C SER A 190 -4.91 -7.99 -29.67
N ASN A 191 -3.86 -8.60 -29.10
CA ASN A 191 -2.87 -7.88 -28.31
C ASN A 191 -2.02 -6.91 -29.15
N ILE A 192 -1.69 -7.26 -30.40
CA ILE A 192 -1.04 -6.35 -31.36
C ILE A 192 -1.95 -5.14 -31.58
N LEU A 193 -3.21 -5.36 -31.97
CA LEU A 193 -4.16 -4.28 -32.21
C LEU A 193 -4.31 -3.34 -31.00
N LYS A 194 -4.43 -3.90 -29.79
CA LYS A 194 -4.51 -3.11 -28.55
C LYS A 194 -3.26 -2.28 -28.29
N ARG A 195 -2.06 -2.81 -28.56
CA ARG A 195 -0.80 -2.09 -28.34
C ARG A 195 -0.65 -0.91 -29.30
N PHE A 196 -0.97 -1.11 -30.58
CA PHE A 196 -0.81 -0.07 -31.60
C PHE A 196 -1.96 0.94 -31.61
N ARG A 197 -3.15 0.61 -31.06
CA ARG A 197 -4.26 1.57 -30.91
C ARG A 197 -3.89 2.81 -30.07
N HIS A 198 -2.97 2.67 -29.13
CA HIS A 198 -2.52 3.76 -28.25
C HIS A 198 -1.26 4.47 -28.73
N VAL A 199 -0.60 3.93 -29.77
CA VAL A 199 0.56 4.57 -30.40
C VAL A 199 -0.02 5.43 -31.49
N GLU A 200 -0.16 6.73 -31.20
CA GLU A 200 -0.66 7.81 -32.06
C GLU A 200 -0.70 7.41 -33.53
N VAL A 201 -1.92 7.18 -34.03
CA VAL A 201 -2.14 7.06 -35.46
C VAL A 201 -1.84 8.43 -36.03
N ASP A 202 -0.66 8.57 -36.65
CA ASP A 202 -0.25 9.78 -37.33
C ASP A 202 -1.35 10.16 -38.35
N PRO A 203 -2.09 11.26 -38.14
CA PRO A 203 -3.28 11.58 -38.93
C PRO A 203 -2.95 11.75 -40.42
N ALA A 204 -1.69 12.03 -40.76
CA ALA A 204 -1.21 12.11 -42.13
C ALA A 204 -1.32 10.78 -42.89
N ARG A 205 -1.17 9.62 -42.21
CA ARG A 205 -1.30 8.30 -42.86
C ARG A 205 -2.76 7.91 -43.11
N LEU A 206 -3.68 8.26 -42.20
CA LEU A 206 -5.11 8.00 -42.40
C LEU A 206 -5.67 8.77 -43.60
N ALA A 207 -5.20 10.00 -43.83
CA ALA A 207 -5.60 10.81 -44.98
C ALA A 207 -5.15 10.24 -46.34
N SER A 208 -4.06 9.47 -46.37
CA SER A 208 -3.56 8.85 -47.61
C SER A 208 -4.35 7.62 -48.07
N VAL A 209 -5.08 6.96 -47.15
CA VAL A 209 -5.89 5.77 -47.47
C VAL A 209 -7.27 6.15 -48.01
N THR A 210 -7.81 7.32 -47.63
CA THR A 210 -9.14 7.78 -48.08
C THR A 210 -9.17 8.33 -49.51
N HIS A 211 -8.02 8.46 -50.19
CA HIS A 211 -7.95 8.91 -51.58
C HIS A 211 -7.92 7.80 -52.64
N LEU A 212 -7.97 6.52 -52.24
CA LEU A 212 -8.09 5.41 -53.20
C LEU A 212 -9.57 5.15 -53.53
N ASN A 213 -10.05 5.91 -54.52
CA ASN A 213 -11.00 5.50 -55.56
C ASN A 213 -12.24 4.67 -55.15
N PHE A 214 -13.28 5.35 -54.67
CA PHE A 214 -14.66 4.94 -55.00
C PHE A 214 -15.03 5.52 -56.38
N SER A 215 -14.45 4.97 -57.44
CA SER A 215 -15.01 5.12 -58.79
C SER A 215 -16.11 4.09 -58.92
N ILE A 216 -17.34 4.45 -58.59
CA ILE A 216 -18.54 3.62 -58.82
C ILE A 216 -18.81 3.65 -60.35
N PRO A 217 -18.58 2.55 -61.10
CA PRO A 217 -18.94 2.52 -62.50
C PRO A 217 -20.38 2.02 -62.62
N GLY A 218 -21.26 2.88 -63.12
CA GLY A 218 -22.57 2.47 -63.62
C GLY A 218 -23.75 2.95 -62.79
N ALA A 219 -24.22 4.17 -63.08
CA ALA A 219 -25.63 4.48 -63.02
C ALA A 219 -26.07 4.77 -64.47
N ILE A 220 -27.01 3.95 -64.94
CA ILE A 220 -27.62 3.95 -66.27
C ILE A 220 -28.59 5.13 -66.38
#